data_AF-A0A800D6M8-F1
#
_entry.id   AF-A0A800D6M8-F1
#
_cell.length_a   1.000
_cell.length_b   1.000
_cell.length_c   1.000
_cell.angle_alpha   90.00
_cell.angle_beta   90.00
_cell.angle_gamma   90.00
#
_symmetry.space_group_name_H-M   'P 1'
#
loop_
_entity.id
_entity.type
_entity.pdbx_description
1 polymer ?
#
loop_
_entity_poly.entity_id
_entity_poly.type
_entity_poly.pdbx_seq_one_letter_code
_entity_poly.pdbx_strand_id
1 'polypeptide(L)' 'MNSFQMRLNPENEWDRMIIQFLESIPRYYRSQEVKRILVDHIRGSAHGRVANPSYNPGACRGEDRDLGARLDSLFG' A
#
# COMPACT_ATOMS: atom_id res chain seq x y z
N MET A 1 20.52 -2.96 0.60
CA MET A 1 19.26 -3.59 1.06
C MET A 1 18.68 -2.70 2.15
N ASN A 2 17.72 -1.85 1.84
CA ASN A 2 17.17 -0.90 2.82
C ASN A 2 15.92 -1.51 3.46
N SER A 3 15.99 -1.83 4.75
CA SER A 3 14.82 -2.21 5.54
C SER A 3 14.19 -0.95 6.13
N PHE A 4 12.86 -0.85 6.03
CA PHE A 4 12.10 0.21 6.68
C PHE A 4 11.70 -0.26 8.08
N GLN A 5 11.96 0.56 9.09
CA GLN A 5 11.52 0.33 10.46
C GLN A 5 10.70 1.52 10.93
N MET A 6 9.53 1.25 11.49
CA MET A 6 8.65 2.25 12.09
C MET A 6 8.40 1.86 13.55
N ARG A 7 8.40 2.86 14.43
CA ARG A 7 8.04 2.70 15.84
C ARG A 7 6.69 3.38 16.07
N LEU A 8 5.79 2.70 16.79
CA LEU A 8 4.48 3.21 17.18
C LEU A 8 4.51 3.56 18.67
N ASN A 9 3.90 4.68 19.04
CA ASN A 9 3.72 5.10 20.41
C ASN A 9 2.31 4.71 20.91
N PRO A 10 2.19 3.73 21.81
CA PRO A 10 0.88 3.31 22.31
C PRO A 10 0.18 4.36 23.19
N GLU A 11 0.77 5.52 23.50
CA GLU A 11 0.04 6.62 24.16
C GLU A 11 -0.79 7.44 23.17
N ASN A 12 -0.46 7.40 21.88
CA ASN A 12 -1.21 8.07 20.83
C ASN A 12 -2.40 7.20 20.40
N GLU A 13 -3.60 7.79 20.33
CA GLU A 13 -4.84 7.10 19.95
C GLU A 13 -4.76 6.47 18.56
N TRP A 14 -4.20 7.17 17.58
CA TRP A 14 -4.06 6.64 16.22
C TRP A 14 -3.10 5.45 16.15
N ASP A 15 -2.00 5.52 16.88
CA ASP A 15 -1.03 4.43 16.96
C ASP A 15 -1.63 3.21 17.67
N ARG A 16 -2.46 3.41 18.71
CA ARG A 16 -3.25 2.32 19.33
C ARG A 16 -4.15 1.64 18.32
N MET A 17 -4.87 2.40 17.51
CA MET A 17 -5.75 1.84 16.48
C MET A 17 -4.95 1.04 15.44
N ILE A 18 -3.78 1.53 15.03
CA ILE A 18 -2.89 0.81 14.11
C ILE A 18 -2.42 -0.50 14.76
N ILE A 19 -2.02 -0.47 16.04
CA ILE A 19 -1.60 -1.67 16.77
C ILE A 19 -2.74 -2.70 16.81
N GLN A 20 -3.95 -2.29 17.21
CA GLN A 20 -5.12 -3.17 17.25
C GLN A 20 -5.46 -3.76 15.88
N PHE A 21 -5.39 -2.95 14.83
CA PHE A 21 -5.56 -3.42 13.45
C PHE A 21 -4.52 -4.50 13.10
N LEU A 22 -3.23 -4.24 13.38
CA LEU A 22 -2.16 -5.21 13.12
C LEU A 22 -2.32 -6.49 13.95
N GLU A 23 -2.83 -6.39 15.17
CA GLU A 23 -3.10 -7.54 16.03
C GLU A 23 -4.19 -8.45 15.48
N SER A 24 -5.21 -7.89 14.84
CA SER A 24 -6.29 -8.65 14.18
C SER A 24 -5.82 -9.49 12.99
N ILE A 25 -4.65 -9.19 12.43
CA ILE A 25 -4.09 -9.89 11.26
C ILE A 25 -3.13 -11.01 11.74
N PRO A 26 -3.18 -12.22 11.16
CA PRO A 26 -2.21 -13.27 11.47
C PRO A 26 -0.78 -12.83 11.18
N ARG A 27 0.16 -13.14 12.08
CA ARG A 27 1.56 -12.65 12.04
C ARG A 27 2.24 -12.82 10.68
N TYR A 28 1.98 -13.93 9.99
CA TYR A 28 2.55 -14.23 8.68
C TYR A 28 2.18 -13.19 7.60
N TYR A 29 1.00 -12.57 7.67
CA TYR A 29 0.50 -11.63 6.65
C TYR A 29 0.74 -10.16 6.98
N ARG A 30 1.13 -9.83 8.23
CA ARG A 30 1.23 -8.44 8.69
C ARG A 30 2.18 -7.58 7.85
N SER A 31 3.34 -8.12 7.49
CA SER A 31 4.35 -7.38 6.73
C SER A 31 3.87 -7.04 5.31
N GLN A 32 3.16 -7.97 4.66
CA GLN A 32 2.56 -7.74 3.35
C GLN A 32 1.48 -6.68 3.42
N GLU A 33 0.65 -6.72 4.47
CA GLU A 33 -0.45 -5.77 4.64
C GLU A 33 0.03 -4.35 4.96
N VAL A 34 1.03 -4.21 5.83
CA VAL A 34 1.69 -2.91 6.09
C VAL A 34 2.31 -2.36 4.82
N LYS A 35 3.00 -3.21 4.04
CA LYS A 35 3.61 -2.80 2.77
C LYS A 35 2.54 -2.35 1.78
N ARG A 36 1.42 -3.07 1.67
CA ARG A 36 0.29 -2.72 0.81
C ARG A 36 -0.26 -1.35 1.15
N ILE A 37 -0.60 -1.11 2.42
CA ILE A 37 -1.14 0.17 2.89
C ILE A 37 -0.15 1.32 2.64
N LEU A 38 1.15 1.13 2.93
CA LEU A 38 2.16 2.15 2.69
C LEU A 38 2.30 2.47 1.20
N VAL A 39 2.33 1.46 0.35
CA VAL A 39 2.42 1.62 -1.10
C VAL A 39 1.15 2.30 -1.64
N ASP A 40 -0.03 1.88 -1.19
CA ASP A 40 -1.31 2.47 -1.58
C ASP A 40 -1.42 3.93 -1.11
N HIS A 41 -0.92 4.25 0.07
CA HIS A 41 -0.89 5.63 0.57
C HIS A 41 0.07 6.49 -0.25
N ILE A 42 1.29 6.03 -0.52
CA ILE A 42 2.27 6.76 -1.34
C ILE A 42 1.72 6.96 -2.76
N ARG A 43 1.14 5.90 -3.35
CA ARG A 43 0.54 5.96 -4.70
C ARG A 43 -0.72 6.80 -4.75
N GLY A 44 -1.58 6.72 -3.74
CA GLY A 44 -2.79 7.52 -3.58
C GLY A 44 -2.47 9.01 -3.34
N SER A 45 -1.40 9.31 -2.59
CA SER A 45 -0.85 10.66 -2.48
C SER A 45 -0.29 11.16 -3.82
N ALA A 46 0.32 10.27 -4.61
CA ALA A 46 0.76 10.57 -5.98
C ALA A 46 -0.42 10.64 -6.98
N HIS A 47 -1.61 10.17 -6.62
CA HIS A 47 -2.81 10.10 -7.48
C HIS A 47 -3.99 10.87 -6.88
N GLY A 48 -3.71 12.01 -6.24
CA GLY A 48 -4.68 13.02 -5.81
C GLY A 48 -5.49 13.68 -6.95
N ARG A 49 -5.79 12.94 -8.01
CA ARG A 49 -6.99 13.03 -8.83
C ARG A 49 -7.38 11.61 -9.24
N VAL A 50 -8.38 11.04 -8.58
CA VAL A 50 -9.63 10.51 -9.15
C VAL A 50 -10.30 9.59 -8.12
N ALA A 51 -11.62 9.77 -8.05
CA ALA A 51 -12.59 9.16 -7.15
C ALA A 51 -12.47 7.65 -6.94
N ASN A 52 -12.88 7.19 -5.78
CA ASN A 52 -13.10 5.77 -5.49
C ASN A 52 -14.55 5.42 -5.90
N PRO A 53 -14.81 4.68 -7.00
CA PRO A 53 -16.07 4.00 -7.16
C PRO A 53 -16.03 2.70 -6.36
N SER A 54 -17.18 2.37 -5.76
CA SER A 54 -17.49 1.15 -5.00
C SER A 54 -16.75 -0.11 -5.45
N TYR A 55 -16.06 -0.75 -4.52
CA TYR A 55 -15.42 -2.06 -4.68
C TYR A 55 -16.45 -3.13 -5.06
N ASN A 56 -16.28 -3.77 -6.22
CA ASN A 56 -17.10 -4.89 -6.70
C ASN A 56 -16.18 -6.07 -7.06
N PRO A 57 -16.16 -7.18 -6.30
CA PRO A 57 -15.16 -8.25 -6.41
C PRO A 57 -15.51 -9.24 -7.54
N GLY A 58 -15.61 -8.73 -8.77
CA GLY A 58 -15.99 -9.54 -9.94
C GLY A 58 -15.32 -9.17 -11.27
N ALA A 59 -14.43 -8.17 -11.32
CA ALA A 59 -13.85 -7.71 -12.58
C ALA A 59 -12.46 -8.32 -12.84
N CYS A 60 -12.42 -9.56 -13.30
CA CYS A 60 -11.29 -10.08 -14.08
C CYS A 60 -11.51 -9.72 -15.56
N ARG A 61 -10.77 -8.73 -16.09
CA ARG A 61 -10.51 -8.39 -17.52
C ARG A 61 -10.06 -6.93 -17.54
N GLY A 62 -8.96 -6.48 -18.12
CA GLY A 62 -7.92 -7.04 -18.97
C GLY A 62 -7.07 -5.86 -19.46
N GLU A 63 -5.96 -6.18 -20.13
CA GLU A 63 -5.12 -5.26 -20.93
C GLU A 63 -4.08 -4.44 -20.17
N ASP A 64 -3.01 -5.15 -19.78
CA ASP A 64 -1.64 -4.68 -19.94
C ASP A 64 -1.42 -4.09 -21.34
N ARG A 65 -1.13 -2.80 -21.42
CA ARG A 65 -0.30 -2.21 -22.49
C ARG A 65 0.20 -0.82 -22.06
N ASP A 66 1.50 -0.61 -22.27
CA ASP A 66 2.14 0.70 -22.42
C ASP A 66 2.66 1.50 -21.20
N LEU A 67 3.20 0.83 -20.16
CA LEU A 67 4.04 1.53 -19.15
C LEU A 67 5.43 0.93 -18.92
N GLY A 68 5.81 -0.13 -19.65
CA GLY A 68 7.15 -0.73 -19.57
C GLY A 68 8.25 0.05 -20.30
N ALA A 69 7.92 0.79 -21.36
CA ALA A 69 8.91 1.37 -22.27
C ALA A 69 9.59 2.68 -21.79
N ARG A 70 9.21 3.23 -20.62
CA ARG A 70 9.79 4.49 -20.10
C ARG A 70 10.74 4.34 -18.91
N LEU A 71 10.94 3.12 -18.38
CA LEU A 71 11.84 2.91 -17.25
C LEU A 71 13.27 2.50 -17.66
N ASP A 72 13.48 1.90 -18.84
CA ASP A 72 14.83 1.58 -19.35
C ASP A 72 15.66 2.81 -19.74
N SER A 73 15.04 3.98 -19.94
CA SER A 73 15.76 5.22 -20.25
C SER A 73 16.21 6.02 -19.02
N LEU A 74 15.93 5.54 -17.81
CA LEU A 74 16.32 6.24 -16.56
C LEU A 74 17.47 5.56 -15.81
N PHE A 75 17.93 4.39 -16.27
CA PHE A 75 19.07 3.66 -15.69
C PHE A 75 20.08 3.19 -16.74
N GLY A 76 20.12 3.85 -17.90
CA GLY A 76 21.23 3.75 -18.87
C GLY A 76 22.40 4.64 -18.47
#